data_AF-A0A1F7PI87-F1
#
_entry.id   AF-A0A1F7PI87-F1
#
_cell.length_a   1.000
_cell.length_b   1.000
_cell.length_c   1.000
_cell.angle_alpha   90.00
_cell.angle_beta   90.00
_cell.angle_gamma   90.00
#
_symmetry.space_group_name_H-M   'P 1'
#
loop_
_entity.id
_entity.type
_entity.pdbx_description
1 polymer ?
#
loop_
_entity_poly.entity_id
_entity_poly.type
_entity_poly.pdbx_seq_one_letter_code
_entity_poly.pdbx_strand_id
1 'polypeptide(L)' 'MRGAQDVLVTMDRNLEFQQNLSALPFGVILVHAPSNRLLHLRPLIPRILDARGGITPGQLHRVGAWRP' A
#
# COMPACT_ATOMS: atom_id res chain seq x y z
N MET A 1 -20.78 1.38 -11.50
CA MET A 1 -20.04 2.48 -10.83
C MET A 1 -18.55 2.17 -10.95
N ARG A 2 -17.81 2.82 -11.87
CA ARG A 2 -16.35 2.61 -11.98
C ARG A 2 -15.64 3.73 -11.23
N GLY A 3 -15.25 3.46 -9.99
CA GLY A 3 -14.17 4.22 -9.35
C GLY A 3 -12.86 3.63 -9.85
N ALA A 4 -12.26 4.23 -10.87
CA ALA A 4 -10.92 3.85 -11.31
C ALA A 4 -9.93 4.40 -10.29
N GLN A 5 -9.59 3.60 -9.28
CA GLN A 5 -8.47 3.88 -8.39
C GLN A 5 -7.26 3.18 -8.98
N ASP A 6 -6.19 3.92 -9.28
CA ASP A 6 -4.95 3.32 -9.78
C ASP A 6 -4.20 2.57 -8.67
N VAL A 7 -4.36 3.03 -7.42
CA VAL A 7 -3.63 2.54 -6.24
C VAL A 7 -4.51 2.56 -4.99
N LEU A 8 -4.50 1.45 -4.24
CA LEU A 8 -5.02 1.35 -2.88
C LEU A 8 -3.87 1.51 -1.88
N VAL A 9 -3.96 2.48 -0.97
CA VAL A 9 -3.02 2.63 0.16
C VAL A 9 -3.68 2.08 1.41
N THR A 10 -3.05 1.11 2.07
CA THR A 10 -3.64 0.42 3.23
C THR A 10 -2.58 0.00 4.24
N MET A 11 -2.99 -0.24 5.48
CA MET A 11 -2.17 -0.86 6.53
C MET A 11 -2.61 -2.31 6.83
N ASP A 12 -3.62 -2.81 6.10
CA ASP A 12 -4.10 -4.18 6.27
C ASP A 12 -3.09 -5.18 5.69
N ARG A 13 -2.36 -5.83 6.60
CA ARG A 13 -1.36 -6.85 6.28
C ARG A 13 -1.97 -8.15 5.80
N ASN A 14 -3.26 -8.42 6.02
CA ASN A 14 -3.85 -9.67 5.51
C ASN A 14 -3.84 -9.72 3.98
N LEU A 15 -3.86 -8.57 3.31
CA LEU A 15 -3.79 -8.48 1.85
C LEU A 15 -2.51 -9.12 1.29
N GLU A 16 -1.39 -9.03 1.99
CA GLU A 16 -0.11 -9.58 1.51
C GLU A 16 -0.10 -11.11 1.40
N PHE A 17 -0.99 -11.77 2.14
CA PHE A 17 -1.13 -13.23 2.17
C PHE A 17 -2.28 -13.73 1.27
N GLN A 18 -3.02 -12.82 0.63
CA GLN A 18 -4.09 -13.21 -0.29
C GLN A 18 -3.51 -13.64 -1.64
N GLN A 19 -3.94 -14.80 -2.14
CA GLN A 19 -3.50 -15.34 -3.43
C GLN A 19 -3.99 -14.55 -4.66
N ASN A 20 -4.95 -13.64 -4.47
CA ASN A 20 -5.60 -12.91 -5.56
C ASN A 20 -5.01 -11.52 -5.83
N LEU A 21 -3.86 -11.18 -5.24
CA LEU A 21 -3.24 -9.87 -5.44
C LEU A 21 -3.01 -9.57 -6.93
N SER A 22 -2.53 -10.54 -7.71
CA SER A 22 -2.29 -10.39 -9.15
C SER A 22 -3.55 -10.14 -9.98
N ALA A 23 -4.73 -10.49 -9.46
CA ALA A 23 -6.02 -10.28 -10.12
C ALA A 23 -6.64 -8.92 -9.79
N LEU A 24 -6.03 -8.13 -8.89
CA LEU A 24 -6.54 -6.82 -8.54
C LEU A 24 -6.37 -5.84 -9.71
N PRO A 25 -7.42 -5.05 -10.05
CA PRO A 25 -7.35 -4.09 -11.14
C PRO A 25 -6.57 -2.81 -10.78
N PHE A 26 -5.87 -2.78 -9.64
CA PHE A 26 -5.12 -1.66 -9.10
C PHE A 26 -3.88 -2.13 -8.34
N GLY A 27 -2.92 -1.22 -8.11
CA GLY A 27 -1.74 -1.49 -7.27
C GLY A 27 -2.06 -1.32 -5.78
N VAL A 28 -1.33 -2.01 -4.90
CA VAL A 28 -1.50 -1.91 -3.45
C VAL A 28 -0.23 -1.39 -2.79
N ILE A 29 -0.31 -0.27 -2.08
CA ILE A 29 0.74 0.20 -1.18
C ILE A 29 0.38 -0.24 0.24
N LEU A 30 1.14 -1.20 0.78
CA LEU A 30 1.03 -1.66 2.15
C LEU A 30 1.96 -0.84 3.06
N VAL A 31 1.37 -0.02 3.93
CA VAL A 31 2.08 0.87 4.84
C VAL A 31 2.34 0.16 6.18
N HIS A 32 3.62 -0.05 6.48
CA HIS A 32 4.14 -0.55 7.74
C HIS A 32 4.49 0.63 8.65
N ALA A 33 3.60 0.94 9.60
CA ALA A 33 3.86 1.90 10.66
C ALA A 33 3.39 1.34 12.02
N PRO A 34 3.90 1.86 13.14
CA PRO A 34 3.50 1.39 14.47
C PRO A 34 1.99 1.51 14.75
N SER A 35 1.29 2.47 14.14
CA SER A 35 -0.17 2.53 14.14
C SER A 35 -0.72 3.44 13.05
N ASN A 36 -2.04 3.40 12.82
CA ASN A 36 -2.77 4.29 11.91
C ASN A 36 -2.95 5.73 12.45
N ARG A 37 -2.14 6.14 13.43
CA ARG A 37 -2.14 7.52 13.93
C ARG A 37 -1.31 8.38 12.98
N LEU A 38 -1.79 9.61 12.73
CA LEU A 38 -1.11 10.56 11.84
C LEU A 38 0.36 10.77 12.22
N LEU A 39 0.70 10.76 13.51
CA LEU A 39 2.08 10.94 13.98
C LEU A 39 3.05 9.87 13.44
N HIS A 40 2.56 8.64 13.21
CA HIS A 40 3.34 7.54 12.67
C HIS A 40 3.31 7.48 11.14
N LEU A 41 2.22 7.97 10.53
CA LEU A 41 2.08 8.00 9.06
C LEU A 41 2.79 9.19 8.42
N ARG A 42 2.81 10.34 9.09
CA ARG A 42 3.36 11.59 8.54
C ARG A 42 4.81 11.45 8.04
N PRO A 43 5.72 10.75 8.73
CA PRO A 43 7.07 10.51 8.22
C PRO A 43 7.13 9.61 6.98
N LEU A 44 6.09 8.80 6.72
CA LEU A 44 6.03 7.86 5.61
C LEU A 44 5.39 8.46 4.35
N ILE A 45 4.67 9.59 4.46
CA ILE A 45 3.98 10.24 3.34
C ILE A 45 4.90 10.42 2.11
N PRO A 46 6.14 10.93 2.24
CA PRO A 46 7.02 11.10 1.07
C PRO A 46 7.27 9.78 0.34
N ARG A 47 7.48 8.68 1.07
CA ARG A 47 7.70 7.35 0.49
C ARG A 47 6.44 6.75 -0.12
N ILE A 48 5.27 7.02 0.47
CA ILE A 48 3.97 6.62 -0.09
C ILE A 48 3.73 7.30 -1.44
N LEU A 49 4.06 8.60 -1.53
CA LEU A 49 3.91 9.37 -2.77
C LEU A 49 4.89 8.92 -3.85
N ASP A 50 6.14 8.62 -3.49
CA ASP A 50 7.16 8.10 -4.41
C ASP A 50 6.77 6.73 -4.99
N ALA A 51 6.24 5.84 -4.15
CA ALA A 51 5.78 4.51 -4.56
C ALA A 51 4.65 4.53 -5.60
N ARG A 52 3.90 5.63 -5.72
CA ARG A 52 2.86 5.78 -6.74
C ARG A 52 3.44 5.75 -8.16
N GLY A 53 4.65 6.28 -8.36
CA GLY A 53 5.23 6.46 -9.70
C GLY A 53 5.55 5.17 -10.45
N GLY A 54 5.63 4.04 -9.75
CA GLY A 54 6.08 2.76 -10.32
C GLY A 54 5.16 1.57 -10.07
N ILE A 55 3.99 1.75 -9.44
CA ILE A 55 3.11 0.62 -9.10
C ILE A 55 2.12 0.34 -10.23
N THR A 56 2.05 -0.92 -10.66
CA THR A 56 1.08 -1.39 -11.66
C THR A 56 -0.04 -2.20 -11.02
N PRO A 57 -1.18 -2.40 -11.72
CA PRO A 57 -2.20 -3.34 -11.27
C PRO A 57 -1.62 -4.70 -10.89
N GLY A 58 -2.14 -5.27 -9.81
CA GLY A 58 -1.74 -6.57 -9.30
C GLY A 58 -0.44 -6.60 -8.49
N GLN A 59 0.23 -5.46 -8.32
CA GLN A 59 1.45 -5.36 -7.52
C GLN A 59 1.17 -4.90 -6.09
N LEU A 60 1.99 -5.41 -5.16
CA LEU A 60 2.04 -4.95 -3.78
C LEU A 60 3.40 -4.32 -3.50
N HIS A 61 3.41 -3.06 -3.07
CA HIS A 61 4.61 -2.35 -2.64
C HIS A 61 4.55 -2.06 -1.14
N ARG A 62 5.64 -2.30 -0.42
CA ARG A 62 5.71 -2.09 1.03
C ARG A 62 6.43 -0.79 1.37
N VAL A 63 5.83 0.04 2.20
CA VAL A 63 6.42 1.30 2.68
C VAL A 63 6.53 1.28 4.20
N GLY A 64 7.72 1.60 4.72
CA GLY A 64 7.98 1.65 6.17
C GLY A 64 8.91 0.54 6.65
N ALA A 65 9.19 0.52 7.96
CA ALA A 65 10.07 -0.47 8.56
C ALA A 65 9.25 -1.69 8.98
N TRP A 66 9.43 -2.81 8.28
CA TRP A 66 8.98 -4.11 8.74
C TRP A 66 9.88 -4.56 9.89
N ARG A 67 9.29 -4.88 11.04
CA ARG A 67 9.96 -5.69 12.06
C ARG A 67 9.26 -7.06 12.08
N PRO A 68 9.99 -8.15 11.80
CA PRO A 68 9.43 -9.51 11.88
C PRO A 68 8.91 -9.82 13.29
#